data_AF-A0A2W4L2Z7-F1
#
_entry.id   AF-A0A2W4L2Z7-F1
#
_cell.length_a   1.000
_cell.length_b   1.000
_cell.length_c   1.000
_cell.angle_alpha   90.00
_cell.angle_beta   90.00
_cell.angle_gamma   90.00
#
_symmetry.space_group_name_H-M   'P 1'
#
loop_
_entity.id
_entity.type
_entity.pdbx_description
1 polymer ?
#
loop_
_entity_poly.entity_id
_entity_poly.type
_entity_poly.pdbx_seq_one_letter_code
_entity_poly.pdbx_strand_id
1 'polypeptide(L)'
;LASRDNGAYDLHTKIWWKEISGAEPSSYTFFQGDQSGGIVFIAAVRNASGTTPVADSVANNGTAFFDTPAITPTSAADYEFRFVAGSFPEATGTTWDWTNTNGYTELHDVQVGWFTSASLASKSLSGLVSGDGGTLVKPMRPVRVRAIWDAPGTSTNLVDNPSVETNTTGWASNPQTTVTRSNEQAYDGSWSLKLVRNGSNPLNVHLVECQGISGNAGTAGKHVYVSAMVYVPAAAWQYFRGFALNAVSGFPPTFTASPPGPDQWFRIELSTILEADVDDVQIQFWMDESTPNGTTIGYVDDVHVEISEHDLFTGYVDSWDIEWTGPNSSVVTVPCTDAFKIFSNYDRVGGPAVGSAENSGARINRILDGIGWPAGKRKIDTGDVALQSTTLEGNALEEMQLVADTEVGELYVDGSGNVVFRRRSAITTDTRSTDSNALFGDGGGSELPYRDLKFVNDDTQFANRVIITREGSSTPQVADDPASQQEFLVKTFERSGLIMLDDTAALNYAQYILSLSAQPELRFTDLEIMPQHDEERLFPQVLNRLIGDRITVRRRPPGGGDMVEQDCFIRGIEHEIEPGRWVTRWVLQSTAKGGGFFIIGHPTLGRLDNNPLGF
;
A
#
# COMPACT_ATOMS: atom_id res chain seq x y z
N LEU A 1 -31.94 26.55 15.90
CA LEU A 1 -32.01 25.77 14.63
C LEU A 1 -31.17 24.50 14.73
N ALA A 2 -30.02 24.53 15.41
CA ALA A 2 -29.46 23.36 16.06
C ALA A 2 -29.20 23.69 17.54
N SER A 3 -29.63 22.81 18.44
CA SER A 3 -29.20 22.81 19.84
C SER A 3 -29.05 21.37 20.28
N ARG A 4 -27.91 21.03 20.85
CA ARG A 4 -27.66 19.71 21.41
C ARG A 4 -27.29 19.86 22.88
N ASP A 5 -28.08 19.21 23.72
CA ASP A 5 -27.81 18.99 25.12
C ASP A 5 -27.45 17.51 25.25
N ASN A 6 -26.17 17.24 25.50
CA ASN A 6 -25.64 15.87 25.56
C ASN A 6 -25.76 15.28 26.98
N GLY A 7 -26.42 15.96 27.92
CA GLY A 7 -26.53 15.53 29.31
C GLY A 7 -25.56 16.25 30.24
N ALA A 8 -25.67 15.94 31.53
CA ALA A 8 -24.83 16.58 32.54
C ALA A 8 -23.35 16.20 32.36
N TYR A 9 -22.48 17.20 32.41
CA TYR A 9 -21.01 17.08 32.23
C TYR A 9 -20.50 16.84 30.80
N ASP A 10 -21.38 16.85 29.80
CA ASP A 10 -21.00 16.74 28.38
C ASP A 10 -21.02 18.08 27.64
N LEU A 11 -20.39 18.14 26.45
CA LEU A 11 -20.35 19.33 25.62
C LEU A 11 -21.74 19.68 25.08
N HIS A 12 -22.17 20.93 25.29
CA HIS A 12 -23.44 21.46 24.77
C HIS A 12 -23.18 22.49 23.67
N THR A 13 -23.97 22.46 22.60
CA THR A 13 -23.88 23.43 21.51
C THR A 13 -25.24 24.05 21.21
N LYS A 14 -25.24 25.36 20.94
CA LYS A 14 -26.46 26.09 20.63
C LYS A 14 -26.19 27.20 19.64
N ILE A 15 -27.01 27.26 18.59
CA ILE A 15 -26.94 28.29 17.55
C ILE A 15 -28.13 29.23 17.69
N TRP A 16 -27.83 30.51 17.89
CA TRP A 16 -28.78 31.61 17.83
C TRP A 16 -28.49 32.47 16.61
N TRP A 17 -29.55 33.06 16.05
CA TRP A 17 -29.43 34.02 14.97
C TRP A 17 -30.50 35.10 15.12
N LYS A 18 -30.27 36.25 14.49
CA LYS A 18 -31.26 37.30 14.26
C LYS A 18 -30.86 38.12 13.04
N GLU A 19 -31.83 38.79 12.43
CA GLU A 19 -31.57 39.83 11.44
C GLU A 19 -31.14 41.12 12.16
N ILE A 20 -30.00 41.68 11.76
CA ILE A 20 -29.50 42.92 12.35
C ILE A 20 -30.42 44.07 11.89
N SER A 21 -30.96 44.81 12.87
CA SER A 21 -31.81 45.97 12.61
C SER A 21 -31.16 47.26 13.12
N GLY A 22 -31.77 48.42 12.83
CA GLY A 22 -31.33 49.70 13.38
C GLY A 22 -31.43 49.84 14.91
N ALA A 23 -31.96 48.83 15.62
CA ALA A 23 -32.14 48.80 17.07
C ALA A 23 -31.11 47.92 17.80
N GLU A 24 -29.92 47.76 17.24
CA GLU A 24 -28.96 46.76 17.74
C GLU A 24 -28.26 47.18 19.04
N PRO A 25 -28.19 46.30 20.05
CA PRO A 25 -27.57 46.65 21.31
C PRO A 25 -26.06 46.84 21.13
N SER A 26 -25.49 47.78 21.88
CA SER A 26 -24.04 48.02 21.90
C SER A 26 -23.22 46.88 22.51
N SER A 27 -23.88 45.93 23.19
CA SER A 27 -23.24 44.78 23.83
C SER A 27 -24.20 43.58 23.88
N TYR A 28 -23.64 42.39 23.74
CA TYR A 28 -24.32 41.12 24.01
C TYR A 28 -23.79 40.52 25.30
N THR A 29 -24.68 40.01 26.14
CA THR A 29 -24.33 39.30 27.38
C THR A 29 -24.74 37.85 27.25
N PHE A 30 -23.80 36.94 27.48
CA PHE A 30 -24.01 35.50 27.46
C PHE A 30 -23.77 34.94 28.86
N PHE A 31 -24.61 33.99 29.26
CA PHE A 31 -24.52 33.33 30.56
C PHE A 31 -24.22 31.84 30.35
N GLN A 32 -23.44 31.28 31.26
CA GLN A 32 -23.15 29.85 31.36
C GLN A 32 -23.48 29.36 32.77
N GLY A 33 -23.60 28.04 32.95
CA GLY A 33 -23.81 27.44 34.26
C GLY A 33 -22.59 27.59 35.18
N ASP A 34 -22.81 27.42 36.48
CA ASP A 34 -21.73 27.39 37.48
C ASP A 34 -20.77 26.23 37.16
N GLN A 35 -19.46 26.46 37.35
CA GLN A 35 -18.38 25.49 37.08
C GLN A 35 -18.30 24.95 35.64
N SER A 36 -18.92 25.64 34.67
CA SER A 36 -18.85 25.27 33.25
C SER A 36 -17.78 26.08 32.50
N GLY A 37 -17.24 25.55 31.41
CA GLY A 37 -16.49 26.29 30.40
C GLY A 37 -17.40 26.62 29.20
N GLY A 38 -17.30 27.83 28.66
CA GLY A 38 -18.15 28.27 27.54
C GLY A 38 -17.40 29.15 26.56
N ILE A 39 -17.57 28.86 25.27
CA ILE A 39 -17.02 29.65 24.16
C ILE A 39 -18.18 30.15 23.31
N VAL A 40 -18.16 31.43 22.96
CA VAL A 40 -19.14 32.05 22.07
C VAL A 40 -18.41 32.66 20.88
N PHE A 41 -18.79 32.20 19.68
CA PHE A 41 -18.44 32.87 18.43
C PHE A 41 -19.61 33.73 17.95
N ILE A 42 -19.31 34.95 17.51
CA ILE A 42 -20.29 35.85 16.90
C ILE A 42 -19.82 36.12 15.48
N ALA A 43 -20.62 35.71 14.51
CA ALA A 43 -20.40 36.01 13.09
C ALA A 43 -21.51 36.94 12.59
N ALA A 44 -21.13 37.94 11.81
CA ALA A 44 -22.06 38.85 11.14
C ALA A 44 -21.87 38.73 9.63
N VAL A 45 -22.97 38.50 8.91
CA VAL A 45 -22.98 38.38 7.45
C VAL A 45 -23.82 39.51 6.88
N ARG A 46 -23.35 40.13 5.80
CA ARG A 46 -24.10 41.13 5.03
C ARG A 46 -24.50 40.54 3.69
N ASN A 47 -25.65 40.97 3.16
CA ASN A 47 -26.14 40.60 1.83
C ASN A 47 -26.36 39.09 1.61
N ALA A 48 -26.71 38.35 2.67
CA ALA A 48 -27.16 36.98 2.52
C ALA A 48 -28.47 36.93 1.71
N SER A 49 -28.65 35.88 0.92
CA SER A 49 -29.77 35.67 0.01
C SER A 49 -31.08 35.33 0.73
N GLY A 50 -31.01 34.89 1.99
CA GLY A 50 -32.14 34.54 2.83
C GLY A 50 -32.02 35.13 4.23
N THR A 51 -33.16 35.27 4.91
CA THR A 51 -33.25 35.82 6.26
C THR A 51 -33.07 34.77 7.35
N THR A 52 -33.19 33.48 7.03
CA THR A 52 -33.11 32.37 7.99
C THR A 52 -31.92 31.47 7.64
N PRO A 53 -30.91 31.32 8.52
CA PRO A 53 -29.77 30.44 8.25
C PRO A 53 -30.19 28.97 8.34
N VAL A 54 -29.62 28.13 7.47
CA VAL A 54 -29.70 26.67 7.60
C VAL A 54 -28.58 26.21 8.53
N ALA A 55 -28.90 25.34 9.49
CA ALA A 55 -27.92 24.82 10.44
C ALA A 55 -28.18 23.34 10.69
N ASP A 56 -27.09 22.57 10.75
CA ASP A 56 -27.10 21.17 11.18
C ASP A 56 -25.88 20.89 12.06
N SER A 57 -25.93 19.83 12.86
CA SER A 57 -24.88 19.45 13.80
C SER A 57 -24.83 17.93 13.98
N VAL A 58 -23.62 17.38 14.12
CA VAL A 58 -23.37 15.96 14.42
C VAL A 58 -22.37 15.85 15.58
N ALA A 59 -22.40 14.73 16.32
CA ALA A 59 -21.42 14.42 17.35
C ALA A 59 -20.45 13.36 16.81
N ASN A 60 -19.15 13.61 16.97
CA ASN A 60 -18.08 12.73 16.50
C ASN A 60 -17.30 12.22 17.72
N ASN A 61 -17.96 11.39 18.53
CA ASN A 61 -17.36 10.90 19.78
C ASN A 61 -16.25 9.88 19.48
N GLY A 62 -15.08 10.04 20.12
CA GLY A 62 -13.99 9.07 20.03
C GLY A 62 -13.15 9.16 18.75
N THR A 63 -13.29 10.22 17.95
CA THR A 63 -12.49 10.42 16.73
C THR A 63 -11.70 11.73 16.78
N ALA A 64 -10.49 11.73 16.23
CA ALA A 64 -9.70 12.95 16.01
C ALA A 64 -10.12 13.73 14.75
N PHE A 65 -11.04 13.16 13.96
CA PHE A 65 -11.60 13.74 12.74
C PHE A 65 -13.07 14.06 12.93
N PHE A 66 -13.54 15.13 12.29
CA PHE A 66 -14.91 15.60 12.42
C PHE A 66 -15.56 15.63 11.04
N ASP A 67 -16.55 14.77 10.83
CA ASP A 67 -17.45 14.93 9.72
C ASP A 67 -18.45 16.04 10.04
N THR A 68 -18.69 16.91 9.07
CA THR A 68 -19.75 17.92 9.15
C THR A 68 -20.93 17.45 8.31
N PRO A 69 -22.16 17.51 8.81
CA PRO A 69 -23.33 17.21 8.00
C PRO A 69 -23.37 18.12 6.77
N ALA A 70 -23.69 17.54 5.62
CA ALA A 70 -23.90 18.30 4.41
C ALA A 70 -25.22 19.08 4.53
N ILE A 71 -25.17 20.39 4.30
CA ILE A 71 -26.36 21.23 4.13
C ILE A 71 -26.41 21.72 2.69
N THR A 72 -27.59 21.71 2.07
CA THR A 72 -27.77 22.28 0.74
C THR A 72 -27.71 23.81 0.84
N PRO A 73 -26.78 24.48 0.14
CA PRO A 73 -26.73 25.94 0.13
C PRO A 73 -28.02 26.55 -0.42
N THR A 74 -28.50 27.60 0.23
CA THR A 74 -29.66 28.38 -0.23
C THR A 74 -29.32 29.29 -1.41
N SER A 75 -28.07 29.75 -1.48
CA SER A 75 -27.56 30.55 -2.60
C SER A 75 -26.04 30.51 -2.66
N ALA A 76 -25.52 30.67 -3.86
CA ALA A 76 -24.11 30.90 -4.09
C ALA A 76 -23.62 32.28 -3.66
N ALA A 77 -24.50 33.23 -3.34
CA ALA A 77 -24.05 34.52 -2.81
C ALA A 77 -23.76 34.48 -1.29
N ASP A 78 -24.05 33.35 -0.63
CA ASP A 78 -24.01 33.24 0.83
C ASP A 78 -22.64 32.81 1.38
N TYR A 79 -22.55 32.68 2.69
CA TYR A 79 -21.39 32.16 3.41
C TYR A 79 -21.78 30.89 4.15
N GLU A 80 -20.86 29.92 4.21
CA GLU A 80 -20.96 28.80 5.13
C GLU A 80 -19.99 28.99 6.30
N PHE A 81 -20.47 28.76 7.51
CA PHE A 81 -19.68 28.75 8.73
C PHE A 81 -19.68 27.36 9.34
N ARG A 82 -18.50 26.91 9.77
CA ARG A 82 -18.32 25.65 10.46
C ARG A 82 -17.76 25.91 11.84
N PHE A 83 -18.48 25.38 12.81
CA PHE A 83 -18.13 25.46 14.22
C PHE A 83 -17.79 24.05 14.68
N VAL A 84 -16.62 23.90 15.27
CA VAL A 84 -16.23 22.64 15.93
C VAL A 84 -15.88 22.98 17.37
N ALA A 85 -16.33 22.14 18.30
CA ALA A 85 -16.02 22.27 19.70
C ALA A 85 -15.75 20.88 20.27
N GLY A 86 -14.83 20.81 21.22
CA GLY A 86 -14.39 19.58 21.86
C GLY A 86 -14.17 19.77 23.35
N SER A 87 -14.29 18.67 24.09
CA SER A 87 -13.87 18.59 25.48
C SER A 87 -12.72 17.59 25.57
N PHE A 88 -11.54 18.04 26.01
CA PHE A 88 -10.34 17.21 26.10
C PHE A 88 -9.89 17.12 27.57
N PRO A 89 -9.59 15.93 28.12
CA PRO A 89 -8.85 15.83 29.35
C PRO A 89 -7.39 16.27 29.11
N GLU A 90 -6.92 17.28 29.85
CA GLU A 90 -5.50 17.56 30.10
C GLU A 90 -4.61 18.10 28.95
N ALA A 91 -5.12 18.92 28.02
CA ALA A 91 -4.27 19.57 27.01
C ALA A 91 -4.47 21.10 26.95
N THR A 92 -3.55 21.88 27.52
CA THR A 92 -3.49 23.34 27.27
C THR A 92 -2.84 23.62 25.90
N GLY A 93 -3.47 24.44 25.06
CA GLY A 93 -2.92 24.86 23.77
C GLY A 93 -3.37 24.03 22.56
N THR A 94 -4.55 23.42 22.63
CA THR A 94 -5.10 22.64 21.51
C THR A 94 -5.36 23.55 20.30
N THR A 95 -4.84 23.16 19.13
CA THR A 95 -5.11 23.81 17.83
C THR A 95 -5.93 22.89 16.96
N TRP A 96 -6.93 23.42 16.24
CA TRP A 96 -7.76 22.66 15.31
C TRP A 96 -7.19 22.81 13.90
N ASP A 97 -6.87 21.69 13.25
CA ASP A 97 -6.26 21.72 11.92
C ASP A 97 -7.32 21.82 10.80
N TRP A 98 -7.33 22.94 10.07
CA TRP A 98 -8.17 23.17 8.89
C TRP A 98 -7.43 23.01 7.55
N THR A 99 -6.19 22.52 7.52
CA THR A 99 -5.31 22.52 6.33
C THR A 99 -5.83 21.71 5.13
N ASN A 100 -6.71 20.71 5.34
CA ASN A 100 -7.29 19.87 4.28
C ASN A 100 -8.78 20.14 3.97
N THR A 101 -9.30 21.30 4.35
CA THR A 101 -10.75 21.52 4.42
C THR A 101 -11.33 22.22 3.22
N ASN A 102 -11.61 21.53 2.09
CA ASN A 102 -12.60 21.94 1.07
C ASN A 102 -12.73 23.44 0.65
N GLY A 103 -11.68 24.27 0.82
CA GLY A 103 -11.70 25.72 0.63
C GLY A 103 -12.26 26.56 1.81
N TYR A 104 -12.35 26.03 3.03
CA TYR A 104 -12.63 26.82 4.23
C TYR A 104 -11.36 27.53 4.68
N THR A 105 -11.54 28.75 5.17
CA THR A 105 -10.51 29.54 5.83
C THR A 105 -10.82 29.53 7.32
N GLU A 106 -9.88 29.01 8.10
CA GLU A 106 -9.91 29.11 9.55
C GLU A 106 -9.91 30.58 9.98
N LEU A 107 -10.75 30.91 10.94
CA LEU A 107 -10.84 32.25 11.52
C LEU A 107 -10.17 32.29 12.89
N HIS A 108 -10.54 31.38 13.80
CA HIS A 108 -10.04 31.40 15.18
C HIS A 108 -10.15 30.04 15.87
N ASP A 109 -9.10 29.72 16.62
CA ASP A 109 -9.10 28.74 17.70
C ASP A 109 -9.18 29.43 19.07
N VAL A 110 -10.04 28.91 19.95
CA VAL A 110 -10.23 29.43 21.30
C VAL A 110 -10.30 28.27 22.29
N GLN A 111 -9.68 28.43 23.45
CA GLN A 111 -9.76 27.48 24.56
C GLN A 111 -10.09 28.21 25.86
N VAL A 112 -10.98 27.63 26.67
CA VAL A 112 -11.33 28.13 28.00
C VAL A 112 -10.98 27.09 29.04
N GLY A 113 -10.13 27.49 29.99
CA GLY A 113 -9.61 26.57 31.00
C GLY A 113 -8.79 25.44 30.37
N TRP A 114 -8.97 24.22 30.85
CA TRP A 114 -8.23 23.04 30.40
C TRP A 114 -9.07 22.04 29.61
N PHE A 115 -10.38 22.28 29.49
CA PHE A 115 -11.33 21.28 29.02
C PHE A 115 -11.96 21.65 27.67
N THR A 116 -12.49 22.87 27.54
CA THR A 116 -13.29 23.26 26.37
C THR A 116 -12.46 24.04 25.36
N SER A 117 -12.37 23.53 24.13
CA SER A 117 -11.84 24.27 22.99
C SER A 117 -12.85 24.30 21.84
N ALA A 118 -12.76 25.34 21.01
CA ALA A 118 -13.60 25.48 19.84
C ALA A 118 -12.88 26.26 18.74
N SER A 119 -13.25 25.96 17.50
CA SER A 119 -12.75 26.62 16.30
C SER A 119 -13.89 27.08 15.40
N LEU A 120 -13.64 28.17 14.67
CA LEU A 120 -14.52 28.69 13.64
C LEU A 120 -13.77 28.79 12.32
N ALA A 121 -14.35 28.21 11.26
CA ALA A 121 -13.92 28.43 9.89
C ALA A 121 -15.08 28.90 9.01
N SER A 122 -14.76 29.58 7.92
CA SER A 122 -15.77 30.09 6.98
C SER A 122 -15.37 29.87 5.54
N LYS A 123 -16.36 29.85 4.65
CA LYS A 123 -16.15 29.78 3.20
C LYS A 123 -17.18 30.66 2.49
N SER A 124 -16.70 31.49 1.57
CA SER A 124 -17.58 32.19 0.63
C SER A 124 -18.16 31.17 -0.36
N LEU A 125 -19.47 31.20 -0.57
CA LEU A 125 -20.13 30.38 -1.57
C LEU A 125 -20.13 31.06 -2.94
N SER A 126 -19.61 32.30 -3.03
CA SER A 126 -19.54 33.10 -4.25
C SER A 126 -18.83 32.33 -5.38
N GLY A 127 -19.53 32.13 -6.50
CA GLY A 127 -19.02 31.38 -7.65
C GLY A 127 -19.43 29.90 -7.68
N LEU A 128 -20.12 29.41 -6.65
CA LEU A 128 -20.91 28.18 -6.74
C LEU A 128 -22.19 28.49 -7.53
N VAL A 129 -22.93 27.50 -8.04
CA VAL A 129 -24.22 27.74 -8.71
C VAL A 129 -25.29 27.08 -7.86
N SER A 130 -26.40 27.78 -7.56
CA SER A 130 -27.50 27.21 -6.77
C SER A 130 -28.08 26.00 -7.53
N GLY A 131 -27.81 24.80 -7.02
CA GLY A 131 -27.90 23.52 -7.73
C GLY A 131 -26.76 22.56 -7.35
N ASP A 132 -25.63 23.10 -6.89
CA ASP A 132 -24.44 22.37 -6.45
C ASP A 132 -24.52 21.83 -5.00
N GLY A 133 -25.74 21.68 -4.47
CA GLY A 133 -25.97 20.78 -3.33
C GLY A 133 -25.82 19.30 -3.70
N GLY A 134 -25.60 19.00 -4.98
CA GLY A 134 -25.11 17.70 -5.40
C GLY A 134 -23.74 17.46 -4.78
N THR A 135 -23.51 16.23 -4.31
CA THR A 135 -22.19 15.65 -4.08
C THR A 135 -21.21 16.26 -5.07
N LEU A 136 -20.35 17.19 -4.61
CA LEU A 136 -19.30 17.77 -5.44
C LEU A 136 -18.42 16.60 -5.86
N VAL A 137 -18.68 16.06 -7.04
CA VAL A 137 -17.80 15.13 -7.74
C VAL A 137 -16.51 15.89 -7.90
N LYS A 138 -15.56 15.63 -7.01
CA LYS A 138 -14.22 16.21 -7.09
C LYS A 138 -13.37 15.17 -7.81
N PRO A 139 -13.23 15.25 -9.15
CA PRO A 139 -12.18 14.50 -9.82
C PRO A 139 -10.83 14.89 -9.22
N MET A 140 -9.81 14.06 -9.42
CA MET A 140 -8.46 14.23 -8.87
C MET A 140 -8.40 14.11 -7.34
N ARG A 141 -9.40 13.50 -6.70
CA ARG A 141 -9.28 13.13 -5.28
C ARG A 141 -8.34 11.94 -5.15
N PRO A 142 -7.31 12.02 -4.30
CA PRO A 142 -6.47 10.88 -4.01
C PRO A 142 -7.31 9.74 -3.42
N VAL A 143 -7.05 8.52 -3.88
CA VAL A 143 -7.69 7.31 -3.39
C VAL A 143 -6.64 6.20 -3.28
N ARG A 144 -6.82 5.34 -2.29
CA ARG A 144 -5.97 4.18 -2.06
C ARG A 144 -6.84 2.98 -1.73
N VAL A 145 -6.51 1.84 -2.32
CA VAL A 145 -7.11 0.55 -2.01
C VAL A 145 -6.03 -0.31 -1.34
N ARG A 146 -6.35 -0.81 -0.14
CA ARG A 146 -5.48 -1.68 0.65
C ARG A 146 -6.19 -2.98 0.97
N ALA A 147 -5.46 -4.07 0.91
CA ALA A 147 -5.83 -5.31 1.57
C ALA A 147 -5.34 -5.27 3.01
N ILE A 148 -6.13 -5.82 3.93
CA ILE A 148 -5.64 -6.17 5.27
C ILE A 148 -5.64 -7.69 5.31
N TRP A 149 -4.48 -8.28 5.52
CA TRP A 149 -4.31 -9.73 5.60
C TRP A 149 -3.41 -10.09 6.78
N ASP A 150 -4.00 -10.78 7.74
CA ASP A 150 -3.38 -11.08 9.02
C ASP A 150 -2.92 -12.55 9.03
N ALA A 151 -1.73 -12.82 8.48
CA ALA A 151 -1.08 -14.12 8.68
C ALA A 151 0.45 -13.98 8.76
N PRO A 152 1.12 -14.82 9.58
CA PRO A 152 2.58 -14.78 9.74
C PRO A 152 3.28 -15.12 8.42
N GLY A 153 4.37 -14.42 8.13
CA GLY A 153 5.21 -14.63 6.95
C GLY A 153 4.62 -14.08 5.65
N THR A 154 3.58 -13.26 5.74
CA THR A 154 2.95 -12.62 4.56
C THR A 154 3.65 -11.32 4.19
N SER A 155 4.33 -10.69 5.14
CA SER A 155 5.16 -9.51 4.92
C SER A 155 6.53 -9.70 5.58
N THR A 156 7.42 -8.72 5.42
CA THR A 156 8.70 -8.73 6.13
C THR A 156 8.44 -8.67 7.63
N ASN A 157 8.87 -9.70 8.37
CA ASN A 157 8.87 -9.67 9.83
C ASN A 157 9.81 -8.54 10.30
N LEU A 158 9.28 -7.63 11.10
CA LEU A 158 10.00 -6.48 11.63
C LEU A 158 10.93 -6.84 12.79
N VAL A 159 10.86 -8.09 13.28
CA VAL A 159 11.71 -8.63 14.34
C VAL A 159 12.92 -9.34 13.69
N ASP A 160 14.13 -8.82 13.93
CA ASP A 160 15.37 -9.33 13.31
C ASP A 160 15.79 -10.74 13.77
N ASN A 161 15.39 -11.16 14.97
CA ASN A 161 15.79 -12.43 15.60
C ASN A 161 14.59 -13.09 16.30
N PRO A 162 13.56 -13.49 15.53
CA PRO A 162 12.24 -13.85 16.04
C PRO A 162 12.22 -15.16 16.84
N SER A 163 13.12 -16.08 16.52
CA SER A 163 13.26 -17.41 17.17
C SER A 163 14.54 -17.52 18.02
N VAL A 164 15.23 -16.40 18.28
CA VAL A 164 16.47 -16.32 19.09
C VAL A 164 17.55 -17.37 18.77
N GLU A 165 17.72 -17.71 17.50
CA GLU A 165 18.64 -18.77 17.06
C GLU A 165 20.11 -18.44 17.24
N THR A 166 20.47 -17.17 17.48
CA THR A 166 21.87 -16.76 17.62
C THR A 166 22.22 -16.24 19.01
N ASN A 167 21.42 -15.33 19.57
CA ASN A 167 21.61 -14.69 20.87
C ASN A 167 20.28 -14.02 21.33
N THR A 168 20.30 -13.27 22.43
CA THR A 168 19.14 -12.50 22.94
C THR A 168 19.25 -11.00 22.65
N THR A 169 20.09 -10.58 21.72
CA THR A 169 20.21 -9.16 21.32
C THR A 169 18.89 -8.71 20.71
N GLY A 170 18.46 -7.49 21.04
CA GLY A 170 17.15 -6.96 20.63
C GLY A 170 15.98 -7.42 21.50
N TRP A 171 16.24 -8.17 22.58
CA TRP A 171 15.21 -8.60 23.52
C TRP A 171 15.46 -8.05 24.92
N ALA A 172 14.43 -7.44 25.50
CA ALA A 172 14.43 -6.93 26.86
C ALA A 172 13.29 -7.54 27.69
N SER A 173 13.30 -7.28 28.98
CA SER A 173 12.28 -7.77 29.91
C SER A 173 12.11 -6.80 31.06
N ASN A 174 10.97 -6.87 31.74
CA ASN A 174 10.78 -6.08 32.95
C ASN A 174 11.69 -6.55 34.11
N PRO A 175 11.95 -5.72 35.13
CA PRO A 175 12.83 -6.08 36.26
C PRO A 175 12.45 -7.34 37.06
N GLN A 176 11.26 -7.90 36.85
CA GLN A 176 10.67 -9.02 37.58
C GLN A 176 10.84 -10.34 36.82
N THR A 177 11.33 -10.28 35.59
CA THR A 177 11.47 -11.40 34.67
C THR A 177 12.93 -11.50 34.25
N THR A 178 13.52 -12.67 34.40
CA THR A 178 14.80 -12.99 33.76
C THR A 178 14.50 -13.71 32.46
N VAL A 179 15.08 -13.21 31.38
CA VAL A 179 14.98 -13.83 30.05
C VAL A 179 16.32 -14.44 29.67
N THR A 180 16.28 -15.69 29.22
CA THR A 180 17.47 -16.41 28.74
C THR A 180 17.12 -17.24 27.51
N ARG A 181 18.05 -17.35 26.57
CA ARG A 181 17.96 -18.31 25.47
C ARG A 181 18.05 -19.74 26.02
N SER A 182 17.13 -20.61 25.62
CA SER A 182 17.02 -21.99 26.11
C SER A 182 16.72 -22.96 24.97
N ASN A 183 17.17 -24.20 25.10
CA ASN A 183 16.83 -25.32 24.21
C ASN A 183 15.99 -26.38 24.93
N GLU A 184 15.46 -26.07 26.12
CA GLU A 184 14.58 -26.98 26.87
C GLU A 184 13.23 -27.14 26.18
N GLN A 185 12.77 -26.09 25.51
CA GLN A 185 11.61 -26.05 24.61
C GLN A 185 12.01 -25.20 23.40
N ALA A 186 11.61 -25.60 22.20
CA ALA A 186 11.73 -24.82 20.98
C ALA A 186 10.55 -25.19 20.06
N TYR A 187 10.08 -24.23 19.28
CA TYR A 187 9.05 -24.40 18.27
C TYR A 187 9.66 -24.28 16.87
N ASP A 188 10.33 -23.16 16.60
CA ASP A 188 11.05 -22.93 15.36
C ASP A 188 12.56 -23.00 15.61
N GLY A 189 13.26 -23.78 14.80
CA GLY A 189 14.68 -24.03 15.02
C GLY A 189 14.98 -24.86 16.27
N SER A 190 15.96 -24.43 17.07
CA SER A 190 16.54 -25.18 18.20
C SER A 190 16.50 -24.41 19.53
N TRP A 191 16.10 -23.14 19.52
CA TRP A 191 16.15 -22.27 20.68
C TRP A 191 14.86 -21.47 20.86
N SER A 192 14.59 -21.05 22.08
CA SER A 192 13.49 -20.13 22.41
C SER A 192 13.88 -19.22 23.57
N LEU A 193 13.08 -18.20 23.84
CA LEU A 193 13.22 -17.33 25.00
C LEU A 193 12.51 -17.94 26.21
N LYS A 194 13.28 -18.31 27.24
CA LYS A 194 12.77 -18.78 28.53
C LYS A 194 12.59 -17.60 29.48
N LEU A 195 11.38 -17.47 30.04
CA LEU A 195 11.03 -16.47 31.05
C LEU A 195 11.02 -17.11 32.43
N VAL A 196 11.79 -16.55 33.37
CA VAL A 196 11.87 -17.01 34.76
C VAL A 196 11.54 -15.86 35.70
N ARG A 197 10.71 -16.11 36.72
CA ARG A 197 10.43 -15.11 37.75
C ARG A 197 11.69 -14.81 38.55
N ASN A 198 12.06 -13.54 38.68
CA ASN A 198 13.27 -13.10 39.38
C ASN A 198 13.00 -12.16 40.57
N GLY A 199 11.78 -11.63 40.71
CA GLY A 199 11.42 -10.64 41.72
C GLY A 199 10.63 -11.16 42.92
N SER A 200 10.79 -10.49 44.06
CA SER A 200 9.95 -10.65 45.27
C SER A 200 8.71 -9.73 45.27
N ASN A 201 8.62 -8.79 44.33
CA ASN A 201 7.47 -7.90 44.15
C ASN A 201 6.27 -8.69 43.57
N PRO A 202 5.04 -8.59 44.12
CA PRO A 202 3.85 -9.31 43.65
C PRO A 202 3.29 -8.79 42.31
N LEU A 203 4.13 -8.27 41.41
CA LEU A 203 3.67 -7.86 40.09
C LEU A 203 3.30 -9.11 39.28
N ASN A 204 2.07 -9.11 38.79
CA ASN A 204 1.42 -10.23 38.09
C ASN A 204 1.72 -10.27 36.60
N VAL A 205 2.63 -9.43 36.11
CA VAL A 205 2.95 -9.30 34.68
C VAL A 205 4.42 -9.64 34.48
N HIS A 206 4.67 -10.70 33.72
CA HIS A 206 5.99 -11.10 33.28
C HIS A 206 6.06 -10.93 31.78
N LEU A 207 7.08 -10.26 31.26
CA LEU A 207 7.10 -9.91 29.86
C LEU A 207 8.48 -10.03 29.25
N VAL A 208 8.46 -10.21 27.94
CA VAL A 208 9.59 -9.97 27.06
C VAL A 208 9.17 -8.96 26.01
N GLU A 209 10.09 -8.11 25.58
CA GLU A 209 9.83 -7.12 24.53
C GLU A 209 10.92 -7.18 23.46
N CYS A 210 10.52 -7.16 22.20
CA CYS A 210 11.43 -7.02 21.07
C CYS A 210 11.65 -5.53 20.79
N GLN A 211 12.91 -5.11 20.80
CA GLN A 211 13.32 -3.72 20.72
C GLN A 211 13.67 -3.29 19.30
N GLY A 212 13.40 -2.02 18.99
CA GLY A 212 13.92 -1.37 17.76
C GLY A 212 13.01 -1.50 16.54
N ILE A 213 11.70 -1.66 16.74
CA ILE A 213 10.70 -1.74 15.66
C ILE A 213 10.46 -0.36 15.00
N SER A 214 10.78 0.75 15.66
CA SER A 214 10.45 2.10 15.19
C SER A 214 11.14 2.56 13.90
N GLY A 215 12.28 1.97 13.54
CA GLY A 215 12.94 2.21 12.23
C GLY A 215 12.35 1.40 11.07
N ASN A 216 11.55 0.39 11.39
CA ASN A 216 11.11 -0.67 10.48
C ASN A 216 9.59 -0.63 10.19
N ALA A 217 8.93 0.52 10.40
CA ALA A 217 7.50 0.79 10.11
C ALA A 217 6.49 0.66 11.26
N GLY A 218 6.95 0.68 12.52
CA GLY A 218 6.08 0.95 13.68
C GLY A 218 5.56 2.38 13.71
N THR A 219 4.81 2.81 12.70
CA THR A 219 4.27 4.17 12.56
C THR A 219 2.79 4.22 12.87
N ALA A 220 2.35 5.28 13.54
CA ALA A 220 0.93 5.52 13.80
C ALA A 220 0.08 5.42 12.52
N GLY A 221 -1.10 4.79 12.64
CA GLY A 221 -2.08 4.63 11.57
C GLY A 221 -1.89 3.40 10.67
N LYS A 222 -0.89 2.55 10.95
CA LYS A 222 -0.68 1.27 10.24
C LYS A 222 -1.44 0.12 10.87
N HIS A 223 -2.09 -0.70 10.05
CA HIS A 223 -2.51 -2.04 10.49
C HIS A 223 -1.28 -2.93 10.64
N VAL A 224 -1.19 -3.56 11.80
CA VAL A 224 -0.15 -4.51 12.15
C VAL A 224 -0.77 -5.81 12.62
N TYR A 225 -0.09 -6.89 12.27
CA TYR A 225 -0.33 -8.22 12.78
C TYR A 225 0.86 -8.62 13.68
N VAL A 226 0.57 -8.85 14.95
CA VAL A 226 1.53 -9.34 15.94
C VAL A 226 1.16 -10.78 16.26
N SER A 227 2.10 -11.71 16.17
CA SER A 227 1.92 -13.06 16.66
C SER A 227 3.16 -13.61 17.35
N ALA A 228 2.97 -14.57 18.24
CA ALA A 228 4.06 -15.28 18.90
C ALA A 228 3.62 -16.69 19.25
N MET A 229 4.53 -17.65 19.16
CA MET A 229 4.34 -18.96 19.76
C MET A 229 4.74 -18.88 21.24
N VAL A 230 3.83 -19.29 22.12
CA VAL A 230 4.01 -19.25 23.57
C VAL A 230 3.77 -20.63 24.19
N TYR A 231 4.51 -20.93 25.25
CA TYR A 231 4.42 -22.19 25.98
C TYR A 231 4.34 -21.92 27.48
N VAL A 232 3.38 -22.53 28.17
CA VAL A 232 3.25 -22.44 29.63
C VAL A 232 3.49 -23.82 30.25
N PRO A 233 4.56 -23.99 31.05
CA PRO A 233 4.84 -25.25 31.73
C PRO A 233 3.75 -25.62 32.74
N ALA A 234 3.47 -26.92 32.92
CA ALA A 234 2.51 -27.42 33.91
C ALA A 234 2.78 -26.90 35.33
N ALA A 235 4.06 -26.72 35.70
CA ALA A 235 4.45 -26.14 36.99
C ALA A 235 3.99 -24.69 37.19
N ALA A 236 3.87 -23.90 36.12
CA ALA A 236 3.41 -22.51 36.14
C ALA A 236 1.90 -22.37 35.91
N TRP A 237 1.27 -23.40 35.32
CA TRP A 237 -0.11 -23.37 34.84
C TRP A 237 -1.15 -22.93 35.87
N GLN A 238 -1.06 -23.43 37.11
CA GLN A 238 -2.00 -23.09 38.18
C GLN A 238 -2.02 -21.58 38.51
N TYR A 239 -0.93 -20.89 38.20
CA TYR A 239 -0.77 -19.46 38.43
C TYR A 239 -1.09 -18.64 37.17
N PHE A 240 -1.14 -19.23 35.99
CA PHE A 240 -1.40 -18.53 34.73
C PHE A 240 -2.81 -17.92 34.70
N ARG A 241 -2.94 -16.71 34.17
CA ARG A 241 -4.19 -15.94 34.08
C ARG A 241 -4.49 -15.46 32.66
N GLY A 242 -3.50 -15.41 31.78
CA GLY A 242 -3.70 -15.06 30.38
C GLY A 242 -2.46 -14.51 29.71
N PHE A 243 -2.61 -14.27 28.41
CA PHE A 243 -1.63 -13.57 27.59
C PHE A 243 -2.14 -12.19 27.23
N ALA A 244 -1.25 -11.24 27.13
CA ALA A 244 -1.52 -9.97 26.48
C ALA A 244 -0.39 -9.63 25.50
N LEU A 245 -0.78 -9.12 24.34
CA LEU A 245 0.12 -8.41 23.44
C LEU A 245 -0.05 -6.91 23.75
N ASN A 246 1.07 -6.19 23.83
CA ASN A 246 1.09 -4.77 24.19
C ASN A 246 2.17 -4.02 23.40
N ALA A 247 2.02 -2.71 23.25
CA ALA A 247 3.09 -1.82 22.81
C ALA A 247 3.29 -0.73 23.87
N VAL A 248 4.55 -0.41 24.19
CA VAL A 248 4.90 0.56 25.25
C VAL A 248 4.24 1.93 24.99
N SER A 249 4.10 2.28 23.71
CA SER A 249 3.27 3.35 23.15
C SER A 249 2.36 2.74 22.08
N GLY A 250 1.10 3.17 21.98
CA GLY A 250 0.27 2.89 20.81
C GLY A 250 -0.93 1.95 20.97
N PHE A 251 -1.08 1.21 22.08
CA PHE A 251 -2.35 0.59 22.50
C PHE A 251 -2.26 0.03 23.95
N PRO A 252 -3.38 -0.07 24.70
CA PRO A 252 -3.39 -0.73 26.02
C PRO A 252 -3.18 -2.25 25.88
N PRO A 253 -2.73 -2.96 26.95
CA PRO A 253 -2.51 -4.40 26.89
C PRO A 253 -3.79 -5.12 26.44
N THR A 254 -3.70 -5.79 25.30
CA THR A 254 -4.83 -6.46 24.67
C THR A 254 -4.72 -7.95 24.92
N PHE A 255 -5.65 -8.47 25.72
CA PHE A 255 -5.66 -9.88 26.07
C PHE A 255 -6.06 -10.74 24.87
N THR A 256 -5.26 -11.76 24.60
CA THR A 256 -5.48 -12.71 23.51
C THR A 256 -6.13 -13.99 24.02
N ALA A 257 -6.46 -14.91 23.11
CA ALA A 257 -6.91 -16.24 23.50
C ALA A 257 -5.88 -16.93 24.43
N SER A 258 -6.37 -17.76 25.35
CA SER A 258 -5.52 -18.56 26.24
C SER A 258 -5.33 -19.97 25.69
N PRO A 259 -4.17 -20.60 25.93
CA PRO A 259 -3.91 -21.97 25.51
C PRO A 259 -4.92 -22.95 26.12
N PRO A 260 -5.24 -24.06 25.42
CA PRO A 260 -6.21 -25.05 25.89
C PRO A 260 -5.71 -25.88 27.09
N GLY A 261 -4.41 -25.83 27.42
CA GLY A 261 -3.79 -26.54 28.53
C GLY A 261 -2.29 -26.26 28.63
N PRO A 262 -1.60 -26.76 29.68
CA PRO A 262 -0.16 -26.61 29.83
C PRO A 262 0.63 -27.50 28.87
N ASP A 263 1.94 -27.30 28.88
CA ASP A 263 2.95 -28.12 28.21
C ASP A 263 2.78 -28.27 26.69
N GLN A 264 2.21 -27.25 26.05
CA GLN A 264 2.06 -27.19 24.59
C GLN A 264 2.33 -25.78 24.08
N TRP A 265 2.82 -25.71 22.83
CA TRP A 265 2.92 -24.46 22.10
C TRP A 265 1.54 -24.00 21.64
N PHE A 266 1.30 -22.71 21.77
CA PHE A 266 0.06 -22.06 21.39
C PHE A 266 0.38 -20.73 20.72
N ARG A 267 -0.29 -20.40 19.60
CA ARG A 267 -0.12 -19.12 18.94
C ARG A 267 -1.01 -18.09 19.63
N ILE A 268 -0.43 -16.97 20.05
CA ILE A 268 -1.18 -15.76 20.37
C ILE A 268 -1.02 -14.77 19.23
N GLU A 269 -2.06 -14.00 18.97
CA GLU A 269 -2.12 -13.09 17.84
C GLU A 269 -2.99 -11.86 18.14
N LEU A 270 -2.65 -10.75 17.51
CA LEU A 270 -3.35 -9.47 17.57
C LEU A 270 -3.24 -8.77 16.22
N SER A 271 -4.38 -8.39 15.65
CA SER A 271 -4.47 -7.44 14.53
C SER A 271 -5.04 -6.13 15.03
N THR A 272 -4.32 -5.03 14.83
CA THR A 272 -4.75 -3.70 15.29
C THR A 272 -4.15 -2.58 14.44
N ILE A 273 -4.71 -1.39 14.57
CA ILE A 273 -4.10 -0.15 14.07
C ILE A 273 -3.21 0.41 15.17
N LEU A 274 -2.00 0.84 14.81
CA LEU A 274 -1.12 1.55 15.73
C LEU A 274 -1.65 2.97 16.01
N GLU A 275 -1.93 3.33 17.26
CA GLU A 275 -2.39 4.69 17.61
C GLU A 275 -1.24 5.70 17.77
N ALA A 276 -0.02 5.19 17.92
CA ALA A 276 1.21 5.97 18.02
C ALA A 276 2.35 5.18 17.37
N ASP A 277 3.49 5.83 17.19
CA ASP A 277 4.71 5.12 16.79
C ASP A 277 5.09 4.10 17.88
N VAL A 278 5.48 2.91 17.44
CA VAL A 278 5.84 1.78 18.30
C VAL A 278 7.33 1.53 18.20
N ASP A 279 8.03 1.66 19.33
CA ASP A 279 9.43 1.28 19.46
C ASP A 279 9.59 -0.21 19.77
N ASP A 280 8.72 -0.75 20.64
CA ASP A 280 8.83 -2.11 21.18
C ASP A 280 7.45 -2.79 21.29
N VAL A 281 7.40 -4.10 20.98
CA VAL A 281 6.22 -4.95 21.17
C VAL A 281 6.49 -5.92 22.31
N GLN A 282 5.54 -6.02 23.24
CA GLN A 282 5.64 -6.84 24.44
C GLN A 282 4.74 -8.07 24.36
N ILE A 283 5.31 -9.22 24.69
CA ILE A 283 4.58 -10.46 24.98
C ILE A 283 4.50 -10.62 26.50
N GLN A 284 3.29 -10.52 27.04
CA GLN A 284 3.05 -10.54 28.48
C GLN A 284 2.37 -11.83 28.93
N PHE A 285 2.96 -12.48 29.93
CA PHE A 285 2.41 -13.58 30.71
C PHE A 285 1.82 -12.99 31.99
N TRP A 286 0.50 -13.07 32.12
CA TRP A 286 -0.20 -12.67 33.33
C TRP A 286 -0.28 -13.87 34.27
N MET A 287 0.28 -13.70 35.46
CA MET A 287 0.41 -14.73 36.49
C MET A 287 -0.21 -14.26 37.80
N ASP A 288 -0.55 -15.20 38.66
CA ASP A 288 -1.01 -14.92 40.01
C ASP A 288 0.13 -14.43 40.92
N GLU A 289 -0.20 -13.63 41.92
CA GLU A 289 0.74 -13.05 42.88
C GLU A 289 1.45 -14.15 43.69
N SER A 290 0.80 -15.30 43.82
CA SER A 290 1.27 -16.51 44.51
C SER A 290 2.35 -17.31 43.76
N THR A 291 2.73 -16.93 42.53
CA THR A 291 3.77 -17.62 41.75
C THR A 291 5.12 -17.60 42.49
N PRO A 292 5.77 -18.76 42.76
CA PRO A 292 7.05 -18.77 43.46
C PRO A 292 8.19 -18.07 42.68
N ASN A 293 9.13 -17.47 43.41
CA ASN A 293 10.34 -16.93 42.79
C ASN A 293 11.21 -18.05 42.18
N GLY A 294 11.80 -17.82 41.01
CA GLY A 294 12.55 -18.82 40.25
C GLY A 294 11.69 -19.78 39.42
N THR A 295 10.36 -19.66 39.45
CA THR A 295 9.48 -20.43 38.55
C THR A 295 9.72 -20.03 37.10
N THR A 296 9.92 -21.02 36.22
CA THR A 296 9.83 -20.83 34.78
C THR A 296 8.39 -20.52 34.42
N ILE A 297 8.13 -19.29 34.00
CA ILE A 297 6.79 -18.78 33.68
C ILE A 297 6.35 -19.28 32.31
N GLY A 298 7.28 -19.32 31.35
CA GLY A 298 6.97 -19.75 30.00
C GLY A 298 8.13 -19.66 29.04
N TYR A 299 7.85 -20.02 27.79
CA TYR A 299 8.73 -19.85 26.65
C TYR A 299 8.03 -19.06 25.55
N VAL A 300 8.81 -18.27 24.81
CA VAL A 300 8.37 -17.49 23.65
C VAL A 300 9.27 -17.82 22.47
N ASP A 301 8.67 -18.04 21.31
CA ASP A 301 9.35 -18.39 20.06
C ASP A 301 8.54 -17.91 18.85
N ASP A 302 9.11 -17.95 17.64
CA ASP A 302 8.47 -17.59 16.37
C ASP A 302 7.66 -16.27 16.45
N VAL A 303 8.33 -15.19 16.88
CA VAL A 303 7.67 -13.89 17.10
C VAL A 303 7.64 -13.08 15.81
N HIS A 304 6.44 -12.70 15.39
CA HIS A 304 6.20 -11.92 14.19
C HIS A 304 5.54 -10.60 14.53
N VAL A 305 6.14 -9.51 14.06
CA VAL A 305 5.49 -8.21 13.98
C VAL A 305 5.53 -7.82 12.52
N GLU A 306 4.36 -7.67 11.90
CA GLU A 306 4.21 -7.54 10.47
C GLU A 306 3.23 -6.43 10.12
N ILE A 307 3.49 -5.71 9.04
CA ILE A 307 2.49 -4.80 8.47
C ILE A 307 1.50 -5.66 7.69
N SER A 308 0.25 -5.71 8.15
CA SER A 308 -0.80 -6.49 7.47
C SER A 308 -1.49 -5.71 6.34
N GLU A 309 -1.09 -4.45 6.11
CA GLU A 309 -1.54 -3.67 4.97
C GLU A 309 -0.75 -3.97 3.70
N HIS A 310 -1.45 -4.38 2.65
CA HIS A 310 -0.89 -4.51 1.31
C HIS A 310 -1.53 -3.51 0.36
N ASP A 311 -0.70 -2.69 -0.28
CA ASP A 311 -1.17 -1.70 -1.24
C ASP A 311 -1.51 -2.35 -2.57
N LEU A 312 -2.79 -2.29 -2.94
CA LEU A 312 -3.25 -2.79 -4.23
C LEU A 312 -3.28 -1.68 -5.29
N PHE A 313 -3.65 -0.47 -4.87
CA PHE A 313 -3.77 0.67 -5.77
C PHE A 313 -3.62 1.99 -5.02
N THR A 314 -2.93 2.95 -5.63
CA THR A 314 -2.89 4.35 -5.22
C THR A 314 -3.02 5.22 -6.46
N GLY A 315 -4.00 6.12 -6.45
CA GLY A 315 -4.27 6.96 -7.61
C GLY A 315 -5.25 8.08 -7.30
N TYR A 316 -5.98 8.48 -8.33
CA TYR A 316 -6.90 9.60 -8.31
C TYR A 316 -8.23 9.19 -8.88
N VAL A 317 -9.30 9.65 -8.24
CA VAL A 317 -10.67 9.46 -8.72
C VAL A 317 -10.87 10.21 -10.04
N ASP A 318 -11.42 9.52 -11.03
CA ASP A 318 -11.73 10.06 -12.34
C ASP A 318 -13.12 10.73 -12.36
N SER A 319 -14.11 10.03 -11.83
CA SER A 319 -15.49 10.49 -11.68
C SER A 319 -16.19 9.76 -10.52
N TRP A 320 -17.37 10.24 -10.16
CA TRP A 320 -18.27 9.60 -9.20
C TRP A 320 -19.61 9.39 -9.92
N ASP A 321 -19.79 8.22 -10.49
CA ASP A 321 -20.92 7.90 -11.36
C ASP A 321 -22.05 7.33 -10.50
N ILE A 322 -23.06 8.14 -10.22
CA ILE A 322 -24.17 7.79 -9.33
C ILE A 322 -25.34 7.26 -10.16
N GLU A 323 -25.77 6.03 -9.88
CA GLU A 323 -26.96 5.41 -10.45
C GLU A 323 -28.03 5.21 -9.36
N TRP A 324 -29.26 5.62 -9.65
CA TRP A 324 -30.42 5.41 -8.79
C TRP A 324 -31.27 4.27 -9.35
N THR A 325 -31.27 3.12 -8.68
CA THR A 325 -32.10 1.97 -9.07
C THR A 325 -33.42 1.99 -8.30
N GLY A 326 -34.42 2.67 -8.88
CA GLY A 326 -35.71 2.89 -8.22
C GLY A 326 -35.62 3.81 -7.00
N PRO A 327 -36.65 3.87 -6.13
CA PRO A 327 -36.67 4.80 -5.01
C PRO A 327 -35.81 4.36 -3.80
N ASN A 328 -35.30 3.12 -3.79
CA ASN A 328 -34.77 2.49 -2.57
C ASN A 328 -33.30 2.06 -2.68
N SER A 329 -32.64 2.24 -3.82
CA SER A 329 -31.25 1.81 -4.02
C SER A 329 -30.47 2.83 -4.83
N SER A 330 -29.22 3.04 -4.43
CA SER A 330 -28.25 3.86 -5.15
C SER A 330 -26.93 3.12 -5.21
N VAL A 331 -26.30 3.10 -6.38
CA VAL A 331 -24.95 2.57 -6.59
C VAL A 331 -24.08 3.73 -7.05
N VAL A 332 -22.86 3.80 -6.54
CA VAL A 332 -21.86 4.77 -7.00
C VAL A 332 -20.65 4.02 -7.52
N THR A 333 -20.33 4.23 -8.80
CA THR A 333 -19.13 3.70 -9.44
C THR A 333 -18.06 4.78 -9.45
N VAL A 334 -16.85 4.45 -9.03
CA VAL A 334 -15.75 5.41 -8.88
C VAL A 334 -14.55 4.93 -9.70
N PRO A 335 -14.51 5.21 -11.01
CA PRO A 335 -13.33 4.91 -11.82
C PRO A 335 -12.15 5.72 -11.31
N CYS A 336 -10.97 5.10 -11.31
CA CYS A 336 -9.75 5.70 -10.79
C CYS A 336 -8.58 5.37 -11.72
N THR A 337 -7.67 6.33 -11.87
CA THR A 337 -6.42 6.16 -12.60
C THR A 337 -5.25 6.52 -11.68
N ASP A 338 -4.13 5.81 -11.81
CA ASP A 338 -2.92 6.06 -11.01
C ASP A 338 -2.22 7.39 -11.38
N ALA A 339 -0.96 7.56 -10.95
CA ALA A 339 -0.17 8.75 -11.21
C ALA A 339 0.00 9.11 -12.71
N PHE A 340 -0.18 8.16 -13.63
CA PHE A 340 -0.16 8.44 -15.08
C PHE A 340 -1.22 9.44 -15.50
N LYS A 341 -2.33 9.55 -14.76
CA LYS A 341 -3.33 10.61 -14.98
C LYS A 341 -2.76 12.00 -14.77
N ILE A 342 -1.86 12.18 -13.82
CA ILE A 342 -1.17 13.46 -13.64
C ILE A 342 -0.25 13.67 -14.83
N PHE A 343 0.59 12.69 -15.14
CA PHE A 343 1.61 12.84 -16.18
C PHE A 343 1.02 13.12 -17.57
N SER A 344 -0.12 12.51 -17.89
CA SER A 344 -0.83 12.75 -19.15
C SER A 344 -1.46 14.14 -19.24
N ASN A 345 -1.69 14.83 -18.12
CA ASN A 345 -2.22 16.19 -18.07
C ASN A 345 -1.14 17.28 -18.00
N TYR A 346 0.14 16.92 -18.03
CA TYR A 346 1.25 17.87 -17.96
C TYR A 346 1.96 18.00 -19.30
N ASP A 347 1.66 19.10 -20.00
CA ASP A 347 2.42 19.54 -21.17
C ASP A 347 3.52 20.51 -20.75
N ARG A 348 4.74 20.26 -21.21
CA ARG A 348 5.92 21.06 -20.91
C ARG A 348 6.29 21.93 -22.10
N VAL A 349 6.72 23.16 -21.81
CA VAL A 349 7.25 24.09 -22.82
C VAL A 349 8.73 23.78 -23.04
N GLY A 350 9.15 23.67 -24.31
CA GLY A 350 10.51 23.35 -24.68
C GLY A 350 11.55 24.36 -24.17
N GLY A 351 12.67 23.83 -23.67
CA GLY A 351 13.85 24.60 -23.29
C GLY A 351 15.06 24.35 -24.20
N PRO A 352 16.27 24.82 -23.80
CA PRO A 352 17.51 24.42 -24.45
C PRO A 352 17.69 22.89 -24.44
N ALA A 353 18.38 22.35 -25.44
CA ALA A 353 18.65 20.91 -25.51
C ALA A 353 19.49 20.43 -24.31
N VAL A 354 19.05 19.33 -23.68
CA VAL A 354 19.67 18.74 -22.48
C VAL A 354 19.71 17.21 -22.55
N GLY A 355 20.56 16.61 -21.70
CA GLY A 355 20.61 15.15 -21.52
C GLY A 355 21.11 14.39 -22.74
N SER A 356 22.08 14.95 -23.48
CA SER A 356 22.77 14.21 -24.54
C SER A 356 23.54 13.04 -23.92
N ALA A 357 23.35 11.83 -24.45
CA ALA A 357 23.98 10.60 -23.99
C ALA A 357 23.68 10.25 -22.51
N GLU A 358 22.59 10.77 -21.94
CA GLU A 358 22.13 10.31 -20.63
C GLU A 358 21.39 8.98 -20.76
N ASN A 359 21.47 8.14 -19.72
CA ASN A 359 20.74 6.87 -19.71
C ASN A 359 19.22 7.13 -19.56
N SER A 360 18.42 6.20 -20.04
CA SER A 360 16.95 6.27 -20.00
C SER A 360 16.37 6.58 -18.60
N GLY A 361 16.93 6.02 -17.52
CA GLY A 361 16.52 6.34 -16.16
C GLY A 361 16.78 7.78 -15.73
N ALA A 362 17.89 8.36 -16.19
CA ALA A 362 18.18 9.78 -15.97
C ALA A 362 17.18 10.67 -16.73
N ARG A 363 16.76 10.26 -17.94
CA ARG A 363 15.72 10.95 -18.70
C ARG A 363 14.36 10.89 -18.00
N ILE A 364 13.93 9.73 -17.49
CA ILE A 364 12.67 9.63 -16.71
C ILE A 364 12.72 10.56 -15.49
N ASN A 365 13.81 10.56 -14.72
CA ASN A 365 13.95 11.46 -13.58
C ASN A 365 13.89 12.94 -13.98
N ARG A 366 14.52 13.32 -15.10
CA ARG A 366 14.50 14.68 -15.62
C ARG A 366 13.09 15.12 -16.03
N ILE A 367 12.31 14.22 -16.64
CA ILE A 367 10.90 14.48 -16.98
C ILE A 367 10.10 14.71 -15.70
N LEU A 368 10.27 13.84 -14.71
CA LEU A 368 9.59 13.91 -13.41
C LEU A 368 9.98 15.17 -12.61
N ASP A 369 11.24 15.62 -12.68
CA ASP A 369 11.69 16.89 -12.12
C ASP A 369 10.99 18.08 -12.78
N GLY A 370 10.85 18.04 -14.10
CA GLY A 370 10.19 19.10 -14.89
C GLY A 370 8.73 19.31 -14.54
N ILE A 371 8.04 18.29 -14.02
CA ILE A 371 6.65 18.37 -13.55
C ILE A 371 6.52 18.41 -12.02
N GLY A 372 7.63 18.47 -11.29
CA GLY A 372 7.64 18.55 -9.82
C GLY A 372 7.18 17.28 -9.09
N TRP A 373 7.29 16.10 -9.71
CA TRP A 373 6.90 14.85 -9.06
C TRP A 373 7.85 14.52 -7.89
N PRO A 374 7.39 14.14 -6.68
CA PRO A 374 8.28 13.98 -5.52
C PRO A 374 9.32 12.86 -5.70
N ALA A 375 10.58 13.10 -5.31
CA ALA A 375 11.66 12.11 -5.39
C ALA A 375 11.36 10.83 -4.59
N GLY A 376 10.71 10.96 -3.43
CA GLY A 376 10.28 9.81 -2.60
C GLY A 376 9.16 8.95 -3.22
N LYS A 377 8.63 9.31 -4.40
CA LYS A 377 7.62 8.56 -5.16
C LYS A 377 8.16 8.02 -6.48
N ARG A 378 9.48 7.80 -6.55
CA ARG A 378 10.21 7.34 -7.74
C ARG A 378 11.03 6.10 -7.40
N LYS A 379 10.87 5.04 -8.19
CA LYS A 379 11.69 3.82 -8.18
C LYS A 379 12.21 3.60 -9.61
N ILE A 380 13.27 4.33 -9.95
CA ILE A 380 13.74 4.47 -11.33
C ILE A 380 15.13 3.86 -11.44
N ASP A 381 15.26 2.77 -12.17
CA ASP A 381 16.55 2.18 -12.53
C ASP A 381 17.39 3.17 -13.35
N THR A 382 18.71 3.01 -13.33
CA THR A 382 19.64 3.83 -14.12
C THR A 382 19.34 3.79 -15.63
N GLY A 383 18.91 2.65 -16.15
CA GLY A 383 18.71 2.41 -17.59
C GLY A 383 19.97 1.93 -18.32
N ASP A 384 19.78 1.14 -19.38
CA ASP A 384 20.85 0.53 -20.17
C ASP A 384 21.10 1.25 -21.52
N VAL A 385 20.16 2.09 -21.97
CA VAL A 385 20.26 2.80 -23.26
C VAL A 385 20.61 4.27 -23.08
N ALA A 386 21.66 4.72 -23.77
CA ALA A 386 22.01 6.14 -23.92
C ALA A 386 21.09 6.83 -24.94
N LEU A 387 20.56 7.99 -24.57
CA LEU A 387 19.55 8.71 -25.36
C LEU A 387 20.11 9.95 -26.06
N GLN A 388 19.45 10.36 -27.14
CA GLN A 388 19.65 11.66 -27.77
C GLN A 388 19.23 12.80 -26.82
N SER A 389 19.74 14.01 -27.05
CA SER A 389 19.30 15.20 -26.32
C SER A 389 17.82 15.53 -26.58
N THR A 390 17.13 16.12 -25.62
CA THR A 390 15.73 16.56 -25.73
C THR A 390 15.61 18.03 -25.32
N THR A 391 14.56 18.72 -25.77
CA THR A 391 14.14 20.03 -25.25
C THR A 391 13.13 19.91 -24.11
N LEU A 392 12.68 18.68 -23.78
CA LEU A 392 11.59 18.34 -22.85
C LEU A 392 10.25 18.95 -23.26
N GLU A 393 10.09 19.32 -24.53
CA GLU A 393 8.83 19.84 -25.06
C GLU A 393 7.79 18.71 -25.21
N GLY A 394 6.54 19.01 -24.89
CA GLY A 394 5.42 18.10 -25.06
C GLY A 394 5.00 17.39 -23.78
N ASN A 395 4.16 16.37 -23.95
CA ASN A 395 3.52 15.69 -22.84
C ASN A 395 4.52 14.88 -22.00
N ALA A 396 4.39 14.92 -20.68
CA ALA A 396 5.28 14.19 -19.79
C ALA A 396 5.12 12.66 -19.91
N LEU A 397 3.88 12.15 -19.96
CA LEU A 397 3.66 10.71 -20.06
C LEU A 397 4.13 10.16 -21.41
N GLU A 398 3.85 10.86 -22.51
CA GLU A 398 4.26 10.43 -23.85
C GLU A 398 5.78 10.31 -23.96
N GLU A 399 6.55 11.31 -23.46
CA GLU A 399 8.02 11.21 -23.48
C GLU A 399 8.50 10.08 -22.57
N MET A 400 7.90 9.85 -21.40
CA MET A 400 8.27 8.72 -20.53
C MET A 400 7.98 7.37 -21.19
N GLN A 401 6.84 7.22 -21.88
CA GLN A 401 6.51 6.02 -22.64
C GLN A 401 7.48 5.80 -23.79
N LEU A 402 7.88 6.87 -24.50
CA LEU A 402 8.88 6.79 -25.56
C LEU A 402 10.26 6.38 -25.03
N VAL A 403 10.64 6.86 -23.84
CA VAL A 403 11.87 6.45 -23.16
C VAL A 403 11.81 4.98 -22.78
N ALA A 404 10.69 4.52 -22.21
CA ALA A 404 10.50 3.12 -21.85
C ALA A 404 10.50 2.20 -23.08
N ASP A 405 9.86 2.61 -24.18
CA ASP A 405 9.88 1.91 -25.46
C ASP A 405 11.30 1.85 -26.02
N THR A 406 12.02 2.97 -26.06
CA THR A 406 13.44 3.01 -26.50
C THR A 406 14.34 2.11 -25.65
N GLU A 407 14.08 2.04 -24.34
CA GLU A 407 14.76 1.14 -23.41
C GLU A 407 14.36 -0.32 -23.59
N VAL A 408 13.18 -0.65 -24.12
CA VAL A 408 12.51 -1.95 -23.88
C VAL A 408 12.41 -2.25 -22.38
N GLY A 409 12.11 -1.19 -21.62
CA GLY A 409 11.97 -1.23 -20.17
C GLY A 409 10.51 -1.35 -19.73
N GLU A 410 10.31 -1.52 -18.44
CA GLU A 410 8.98 -1.51 -17.82
C GLU A 410 8.72 -0.13 -17.21
N LEU A 411 7.56 0.46 -17.48
CA LEU A 411 7.11 1.71 -16.87
C LEU A 411 5.68 1.52 -16.35
N TYR A 412 5.49 1.65 -15.04
CA TYR A 412 4.20 1.47 -14.37
C TYR A 412 4.15 2.24 -13.04
N VAL A 413 2.98 2.28 -12.40
CA VAL A 413 2.82 2.76 -11.02
C VAL A 413 2.55 1.57 -10.12
N ASP A 414 3.31 1.42 -9.03
CA ASP A 414 3.08 0.33 -8.06
C ASP A 414 1.87 0.62 -7.15
N GLY A 415 1.39 -0.39 -6.42
CA GLY A 415 0.24 -0.25 -5.53
C GLY A 415 0.39 0.88 -4.49
N SER A 416 1.62 1.19 -4.08
CA SER A 416 1.96 2.29 -3.15
C SER A 416 2.04 3.67 -3.82
N GLY A 417 1.79 3.75 -5.12
CA GLY A 417 1.76 4.98 -5.91
C GLY A 417 3.14 5.48 -6.33
N ASN A 418 4.17 4.64 -6.30
CA ASN A 418 5.50 4.99 -6.83
C ASN A 418 5.53 4.77 -8.33
N VAL A 419 6.13 5.70 -9.07
CA VAL A 419 6.46 5.48 -10.48
C VAL A 419 7.66 4.55 -10.53
N VAL A 420 7.50 3.43 -11.22
CA VAL A 420 8.51 2.41 -11.38
C VAL A 420 8.99 2.41 -12.83
N PHE A 421 10.30 2.55 -13.01
CA PHE A 421 10.97 2.31 -14.28
C PHE A 421 12.02 1.23 -14.07
N ARG A 422 11.87 0.09 -14.75
CA ARG A 422 12.85 -0.99 -14.73
C ARG A 422 13.56 -1.07 -16.07
N ARG A 423 14.89 -1.11 -16.01
CA ARG A 423 15.76 -1.25 -17.20
C ARG A 423 15.56 -2.63 -17.84
N ARG A 424 15.88 -2.77 -19.13
CA ARG A 424 15.66 -4.03 -19.85
C ARG A 424 16.35 -5.23 -19.20
N SER A 425 17.57 -5.02 -18.68
CA SER A 425 18.39 -6.10 -18.12
C SER A 425 17.91 -6.58 -16.75
N ALA A 426 16.98 -5.87 -16.11
CA ALA A 426 16.39 -6.24 -14.83
C ALA A 426 15.80 -7.66 -14.85
N ILE A 427 15.24 -8.09 -15.99
CA ILE A 427 14.69 -9.45 -16.15
C ILE A 427 15.73 -10.57 -16.02
N THR A 428 17.02 -10.23 -16.12
CA THR A 428 18.16 -11.15 -16.04
C THR A 428 19.15 -10.84 -14.91
N THR A 429 18.97 -9.73 -14.19
CA THR A 429 19.85 -9.35 -13.08
C THR A 429 19.13 -9.29 -11.74
N ASP A 430 17.83 -9.01 -11.71
CA ASP A 430 17.07 -8.97 -10.47
C ASP A 430 16.72 -10.40 -10.05
N THR A 431 17.02 -10.76 -8.80
CA THR A 431 16.72 -12.10 -8.27
C THR A 431 15.25 -12.48 -8.43
N ARG A 432 14.34 -11.51 -8.27
CA ARG A 432 12.88 -11.71 -8.47
C ARG A 432 12.50 -12.06 -9.91
N SER A 433 13.36 -11.79 -10.87
CA SER A 433 13.15 -12.11 -12.29
C SER A 433 14.03 -13.29 -12.76
N THR A 434 15.17 -13.56 -12.12
CA THR A 434 16.01 -14.72 -12.46
C THR A 434 15.49 -16.01 -11.82
N ASP A 435 15.03 -15.94 -10.57
CA ASP A 435 14.58 -17.08 -9.79
C ASP A 435 13.06 -17.22 -9.88
N SER A 436 12.57 -18.46 -9.86
CA SER A 436 11.13 -18.71 -9.75
C SER A 436 10.68 -18.46 -8.31
N ASN A 437 9.83 -17.47 -8.11
CA ASN A 437 9.36 -17.05 -6.79
C ASN A 437 8.18 -17.90 -6.28
N ALA A 438 7.57 -18.71 -7.16
CA ALA A 438 6.43 -19.55 -6.85
C ALA A 438 6.23 -20.64 -7.91
N LEU A 439 5.81 -21.82 -7.46
CA LEU A 439 5.46 -22.94 -8.32
C LEU A 439 3.96 -23.20 -8.25
N PHE A 440 3.25 -22.91 -9.34
CA PHE A 440 1.83 -23.18 -9.51
C PHE A 440 1.61 -24.48 -10.29
N GLY A 441 0.63 -25.28 -9.87
CA GLY A 441 0.40 -26.59 -10.47
C GLY A 441 -0.91 -27.24 -10.06
N ASP A 442 -1.26 -28.33 -10.76
CA ASP A 442 -2.46 -29.13 -10.56
C ASP A 442 -2.18 -30.51 -9.91
N GLY A 443 -0.97 -30.70 -9.36
CA GLY A 443 -0.52 -31.97 -8.77
C GLY A 443 -0.65 -32.06 -7.25
N GLY A 444 -0.91 -30.95 -6.57
CA GLY A 444 -0.97 -30.85 -5.11
C GLY A 444 0.41 -30.89 -4.42
N GLY A 445 0.40 -31.03 -3.08
CA GLY A 445 1.63 -31.02 -2.28
C GLY A 445 2.30 -29.65 -2.28
N SER A 446 3.56 -29.58 -2.72
CA SER A 446 4.32 -28.33 -2.80
C SER A 446 3.91 -27.40 -3.93
N GLU A 447 3.07 -27.87 -4.86
CA GLU A 447 2.49 -27.02 -5.91
C GLU A 447 1.36 -26.15 -5.35
N LEU A 448 1.40 -24.86 -5.66
CA LEU A 448 0.34 -23.91 -5.33
C LEU A 448 -0.83 -24.11 -6.30
N PRO A 449 -2.06 -24.33 -5.80
CA PRO A 449 -3.20 -24.51 -6.68
C PRO A 449 -3.57 -23.21 -7.40
N TYR A 450 -4.07 -23.32 -8.62
CA TYR A 450 -4.69 -22.23 -9.37
C TYR A 450 -6.11 -22.61 -9.79
N ARG A 451 -6.93 -21.60 -10.07
CA ARG A 451 -8.32 -21.78 -10.50
C ARG A 451 -8.39 -22.13 -11.98
N ASP A 452 -7.75 -21.32 -12.81
CA ASP A 452 -7.74 -21.50 -14.27
C ASP A 452 -6.38 -21.10 -14.86
N LEU A 453 -6.07 -21.68 -16.01
CA LEU A 453 -4.84 -21.42 -16.75
C LEU A 453 -5.15 -21.41 -18.25
N LYS A 454 -5.01 -20.24 -18.87
CA LYS A 454 -5.18 -20.07 -20.31
C LYS A 454 -3.86 -20.25 -21.01
N PHE A 455 -3.89 -21.02 -22.10
CA PHE A 455 -2.75 -21.17 -23.00
C PHE A 455 -3.18 -20.92 -24.43
N VAL A 456 -2.24 -20.41 -25.21
CA VAL A 456 -2.42 -20.14 -26.63
C VAL A 456 -1.24 -20.78 -27.37
N ASN A 457 -1.52 -21.32 -28.55
CA ASN A 457 -0.52 -21.79 -29.50
C ASN A 457 -0.92 -21.24 -30.87
N ASP A 458 -0.48 -20.02 -31.15
CA ASP A 458 -0.85 -19.25 -32.33
C ASP A 458 0.37 -18.60 -32.97
N ASP A 459 0.16 -18.03 -34.15
CA ASP A 459 1.20 -17.30 -34.86
C ASP A 459 1.25 -15.83 -34.47
N THR A 460 0.38 -15.34 -33.58
CA THR A 460 0.10 -13.90 -33.44
C THR A 460 1.28 -13.08 -32.92
N GLN A 461 2.04 -13.60 -31.97
CA GLN A 461 3.08 -12.86 -31.23
C GLN A 461 4.53 -13.08 -31.72
N PHE A 462 4.78 -13.98 -32.69
CA PHE A 462 6.14 -14.22 -33.18
C PHE A 462 6.52 -13.23 -34.30
N ALA A 463 7.80 -12.85 -34.39
CA ALA A 463 8.38 -12.06 -35.45
C ALA A 463 9.82 -12.54 -35.72
N ASN A 464 10.10 -12.96 -36.95
CA ASN A 464 11.40 -13.50 -37.37
C ASN A 464 12.18 -12.56 -38.30
N ARG A 465 11.67 -11.33 -38.46
CA ARG A 465 12.37 -10.17 -38.98
C ARG A 465 12.03 -8.97 -38.10
N VAL A 466 13.06 -8.27 -37.60
CA VAL A 466 12.90 -7.07 -36.79
C VAL A 466 13.60 -5.89 -37.47
N ILE A 467 12.87 -4.79 -37.67
CA ILE A 467 13.38 -3.57 -38.30
C ILE A 467 13.24 -2.41 -37.31
N ILE A 468 14.36 -1.79 -36.93
CA ILE A 468 14.38 -0.67 -35.99
C ILE A 468 15.04 0.55 -36.63
N THR A 469 14.39 1.70 -36.50
CA THR A 469 14.90 2.98 -37.01
C THR A 469 14.85 4.03 -35.90
N ARG A 470 16.02 4.53 -35.47
CA ARG A 470 16.07 5.63 -34.51
C ARG A 470 15.59 6.94 -35.15
N GLU A 471 15.10 7.85 -34.31
CA GLU A 471 14.71 9.21 -34.70
C GLU A 471 15.89 9.93 -35.36
N GLY A 472 15.61 10.57 -36.50
CA GLY A 472 16.61 11.28 -37.31
C GLY A 472 17.57 10.40 -38.13
N SER A 473 17.44 9.07 -38.12
CA SER A 473 18.23 8.17 -38.99
C SER A 473 17.49 7.82 -40.28
N SER A 474 18.21 7.80 -41.40
CA SER A 474 17.72 7.30 -42.69
C SER A 474 18.10 5.83 -42.95
N THR A 475 18.76 5.18 -41.99
CA THR A 475 19.34 3.84 -42.15
C THR A 475 18.68 2.87 -41.17
N PRO A 476 17.65 2.14 -41.60
CA PRO A 476 17.01 1.13 -40.75
C PRO A 476 18.01 0.01 -40.41
N GLN A 477 17.96 -0.46 -39.16
CA GLN A 477 18.70 -1.62 -38.70
C GLN A 477 17.81 -2.85 -38.74
N VAL A 478 18.32 -3.95 -39.29
CA VAL A 478 17.53 -5.16 -39.55
C VAL A 478 18.19 -6.37 -38.87
N ALA A 479 17.39 -7.15 -38.15
CA ALA A 479 17.76 -8.46 -37.64
C ALA A 479 16.84 -9.53 -38.24
N ASP A 480 17.41 -10.64 -38.71
CA ASP A 480 16.71 -11.73 -39.40
C ASP A 480 17.03 -13.09 -38.74
N ASP A 481 16.05 -13.99 -38.67
CA ASP A 481 16.26 -15.43 -38.44
C ASP A 481 15.90 -16.20 -39.72
N PRO A 482 16.89 -16.50 -40.60
CA PRO A 482 16.63 -17.17 -41.87
C PRO A 482 16.04 -18.58 -41.73
N ALA A 483 16.37 -19.31 -40.65
CA ALA A 483 15.87 -20.66 -40.43
C ALA A 483 14.38 -20.61 -40.06
N SER A 484 14.00 -19.69 -39.16
CA SER A 484 12.60 -19.41 -38.86
C SER A 484 11.84 -18.95 -40.11
N GLN A 485 12.41 -18.05 -40.91
CA GLN A 485 11.76 -17.54 -42.12
C GLN A 485 11.51 -18.63 -43.16
N GLN A 486 12.42 -19.61 -43.26
CA GLN A 486 12.25 -20.75 -44.15
C GLN A 486 11.09 -21.65 -43.71
N GLU A 487 10.91 -21.85 -42.40
CA GLU A 487 9.88 -22.72 -41.83
C GLU A 487 8.51 -22.01 -41.75
N PHE A 488 8.48 -20.76 -41.28
CA PHE A 488 7.27 -20.04 -40.88
C PHE A 488 6.93 -18.82 -41.75
N LEU A 489 7.64 -18.63 -42.87
CA LEU A 489 7.58 -17.43 -43.71
C LEU A 489 8.06 -16.17 -42.97
N VAL A 490 8.18 -15.06 -43.68
CA VAL A 490 8.63 -13.80 -43.09
C VAL A 490 7.48 -13.14 -42.33
N LYS A 491 7.67 -12.94 -41.03
CA LYS A 491 6.81 -12.14 -40.18
C LYS A 491 7.61 -11.00 -39.54
N THR A 492 7.23 -9.77 -39.86
CA THR A 492 8.02 -8.57 -39.55
C THR A 492 7.44 -7.78 -38.38
N PHE A 493 8.30 -7.42 -37.44
CA PHE A 493 8.09 -6.36 -36.46
C PHE A 493 8.90 -5.13 -36.87
N GLU A 494 8.28 -3.95 -36.86
CA GLU A 494 8.95 -2.69 -37.21
C GLU A 494 8.64 -1.61 -36.18
N ARG A 495 9.67 -0.85 -35.78
CA ARG A 495 9.54 0.32 -34.91
C ARG A 495 10.46 1.44 -35.39
N SER A 496 9.91 2.64 -35.59
CA SER A 496 10.64 3.87 -35.93
C SER A 496 10.44 4.97 -34.88
N GLY A 497 11.29 6.00 -34.89
CA GLY A 497 11.15 7.18 -34.02
C GLY A 497 11.65 6.98 -32.58
N LEU A 498 12.48 5.95 -32.36
CA LEU A 498 13.10 5.69 -31.06
C LEU A 498 14.27 6.66 -30.80
N ILE A 499 14.42 7.12 -29.57
CA ILE A 499 15.32 8.23 -29.23
C ILE A 499 16.71 7.78 -28.76
N MET A 500 17.14 6.56 -29.13
CA MET A 500 18.49 6.09 -28.81
C MET A 500 19.57 6.87 -29.58
N LEU A 501 20.77 6.95 -28.99
CA LEU A 501 21.84 7.84 -29.46
C LEU A 501 22.35 7.52 -30.87
N ASP A 502 22.51 6.24 -31.21
CA ASP A 502 23.16 5.81 -32.45
C ASP A 502 22.50 4.55 -33.05
N ASP A 503 22.91 4.22 -34.28
CA ASP A 503 22.39 3.07 -35.02
C ASP A 503 22.86 1.73 -34.43
N THR A 504 23.96 1.71 -33.65
CA THR A 504 24.41 0.50 -32.95
C THR A 504 23.42 0.11 -31.87
N ALA A 505 22.92 1.06 -31.08
CA ALA A 505 21.85 0.82 -30.12
C ALA A 505 20.54 0.34 -30.79
N ALA A 506 20.21 0.86 -31.98
CA ALA A 506 19.06 0.40 -32.77
C ALA A 506 19.23 -1.05 -33.26
N LEU A 507 20.42 -1.45 -33.69
CA LEU A 507 20.71 -2.84 -34.06
C LEU A 507 20.62 -3.79 -32.86
N ASN A 508 21.15 -3.39 -31.71
CA ASN A 508 21.07 -4.19 -30.48
C ASN A 508 19.60 -4.38 -30.04
N TYR A 509 18.77 -3.34 -30.18
CA TYR A 509 17.32 -3.46 -29.98
C TYR A 509 16.72 -4.52 -30.91
N ALA A 510 17.03 -4.44 -32.21
CA ALA A 510 16.48 -5.36 -33.20
C ALA A 510 16.84 -6.82 -32.89
N GLN A 511 18.10 -7.06 -32.53
CA GLN A 511 18.60 -8.38 -32.13
C GLN A 511 17.95 -8.88 -30.85
N TYR A 512 17.75 -8.00 -29.86
CA TYR A 512 17.06 -8.34 -28.61
C TYR A 512 15.63 -8.81 -28.88
N ILE A 513 14.80 -8.02 -29.58
CA ILE A 513 13.42 -8.42 -29.89
C ILE A 513 13.37 -9.71 -30.72
N LEU A 514 14.27 -9.86 -31.70
CA LEU A 514 14.35 -11.08 -32.49
C LEU A 514 14.60 -12.30 -31.60
N SER A 515 15.52 -12.20 -30.63
CA SER A 515 15.81 -13.31 -29.70
C SER A 515 14.58 -13.74 -28.88
N LEU A 516 13.67 -12.81 -28.58
CA LEU A 516 12.43 -13.07 -27.84
C LEU A 516 11.33 -13.72 -28.69
N SER A 517 11.33 -13.46 -30.01
CA SER A 517 10.13 -13.61 -30.84
C SER A 517 10.34 -14.40 -32.14
N ALA A 518 11.57 -14.85 -32.44
CA ALA A 518 11.87 -15.49 -33.72
C ALA A 518 11.14 -16.82 -33.98
N GLN A 519 10.57 -17.46 -32.96
CA GLN A 519 9.95 -18.78 -33.08
C GLN A 519 8.56 -18.76 -32.46
N PRO A 520 7.55 -19.45 -33.03
CA PRO A 520 6.29 -19.66 -32.35
C PRO A 520 6.48 -20.46 -31.05
N GLU A 521 5.55 -20.33 -30.12
CA GLU A 521 5.54 -21.11 -28.89
C GLU A 521 4.11 -21.35 -28.39
N LEU A 522 3.91 -22.49 -27.74
CA LEU A 522 2.81 -22.63 -26.80
C LEU A 522 3.16 -21.79 -25.56
N ARG A 523 2.24 -20.94 -25.14
CA ARG A 523 2.46 -20.00 -24.04
C ARG A 523 1.26 -19.94 -23.11
N PHE A 524 1.52 -19.88 -21.81
CA PHE A 524 0.53 -19.46 -20.83
C PHE A 524 0.32 -17.95 -20.91
N THR A 525 -0.95 -17.52 -20.94
CA THR A 525 -1.31 -16.10 -21.10
C THR A 525 -1.96 -15.51 -19.87
N ASP A 526 -2.75 -16.32 -19.16
CA ASP A 526 -3.47 -15.90 -17.97
C ASP A 526 -3.44 -17.02 -16.94
N LEU A 527 -3.06 -16.68 -15.71
CA LEU A 527 -3.21 -17.54 -14.54
C LEU A 527 -4.22 -16.90 -13.60
N GLU A 528 -5.28 -17.63 -13.26
CA GLU A 528 -6.29 -17.17 -12.32
C GLU A 528 -6.13 -17.88 -10.98
N ILE A 529 -6.12 -17.11 -9.90
CA ILE A 529 -5.93 -17.57 -8.53
C ILE A 529 -7.12 -17.12 -7.69
N MET A 530 -7.64 -18.02 -6.88
CA MET A 530 -8.62 -17.72 -5.84
C MET A 530 -7.97 -17.98 -4.48
N PRO A 531 -7.44 -16.95 -3.80
CA PRO A 531 -6.61 -17.13 -2.62
C PRO A 531 -7.37 -17.81 -1.47
N GLN A 532 -8.71 -17.68 -1.39
CA GLN A 532 -9.55 -18.37 -0.40
C GLN A 532 -9.46 -19.90 -0.42
N HIS A 533 -8.98 -20.51 -1.51
CA HIS A 533 -8.86 -21.96 -1.59
C HIS A 533 -7.71 -22.50 -0.71
N ASP A 534 -6.70 -21.67 -0.46
CA ASP A 534 -5.54 -22.00 0.38
C ASP A 534 -4.93 -20.69 0.88
N GLU A 535 -5.63 -20.08 1.85
CA GLU A 535 -5.39 -18.70 2.27
C GLU A 535 -3.95 -18.47 2.72
N GLU A 536 -3.41 -19.40 3.52
CA GLU A 536 -2.06 -19.35 4.07
C GLU A 536 -0.99 -19.30 2.98
N ARG A 537 -1.16 -20.07 1.88
CA ARG A 537 -0.14 -20.16 0.83
C ARG A 537 -0.38 -19.24 -0.36
N LEU A 538 -1.63 -18.83 -0.62
CA LEU A 538 -1.99 -18.05 -1.80
C LEU A 538 -2.12 -16.55 -1.54
N PHE A 539 -2.58 -16.10 -0.36
CA PHE A 539 -2.59 -14.65 -0.07
C PHE A 539 -1.19 -14.01 -0.15
N PRO A 540 -0.12 -14.61 0.41
CA PRO A 540 1.23 -14.08 0.23
C PRO A 540 1.64 -13.91 -1.24
N GLN A 541 1.12 -14.75 -2.14
CA GLN A 541 1.43 -14.68 -3.57
C GLN A 541 0.66 -13.55 -4.23
N VAL A 542 -0.66 -13.48 -4.04
CA VAL A 542 -1.47 -12.46 -4.72
C VAL A 542 -1.22 -11.05 -4.21
N LEU A 543 -0.72 -10.88 -2.98
CA LEU A 543 -0.49 -9.58 -2.35
C LEU A 543 0.95 -9.04 -2.56
N ASN A 544 1.95 -9.92 -2.78
CA ASN A 544 3.35 -9.50 -2.85
C ASN A 544 4.02 -9.70 -4.21
N ARG A 545 3.38 -10.41 -5.14
CA ARG A 545 3.92 -10.53 -6.50
C ARG A 545 3.73 -9.23 -7.27
N LEU A 546 4.72 -8.90 -8.07
CA LEU A 546 4.83 -7.64 -8.80
C LEU A 546 5.05 -7.90 -10.30
N ILE A 547 4.84 -6.86 -11.11
CA ILE A 547 5.20 -6.92 -12.54
C ILE A 547 6.70 -7.24 -12.67
N GLY A 548 6.99 -8.20 -13.54
CA GLY A 548 8.29 -8.76 -13.87
C GLY A 548 8.81 -9.81 -12.90
N ASP A 549 8.05 -10.20 -11.87
CA ASP A 549 8.38 -11.41 -11.09
C ASP A 549 8.29 -12.66 -11.98
N ARG A 550 9.20 -13.60 -11.76
CA ARG A 550 9.20 -14.91 -12.43
C ARG A 550 8.50 -15.96 -11.57
N ILE A 551 7.65 -16.77 -12.19
CA ILE A 551 6.97 -17.92 -11.58
C ILE A 551 7.08 -19.14 -12.49
N THR A 552 6.92 -20.33 -11.93
CA THR A 552 6.82 -21.58 -12.69
C THR A 552 5.38 -22.07 -12.67
N VAL A 553 4.84 -22.44 -13.82
CA VAL A 553 3.47 -22.95 -13.95
C VAL A 553 3.49 -24.33 -14.58
N ARG A 554 2.74 -25.25 -13.99
CA ARG A 554 2.56 -26.62 -14.46
C ARG A 554 1.11 -26.90 -14.83
N ARG A 555 0.93 -27.58 -15.97
CA ARG A 555 -0.35 -28.14 -16.41
C ARG A 555 -0.19 -29.59 -16.76
N ARG A 556 -1.03 -30.45 -16.20
CA ARG A 556 -1.15 -31.86 -16.59
C ARG A 556 -2.40 -32.03 -17.46
N PRO A 557 -2.25 -32.38 -18.75
CA PRO A 557 -3.40 -32.51 -19.63
C PRO A 557 -4.42 -33.53 -19.11
N PRO A 558 -5.73 -33.18 -19.08
CA PRO A 558 -6.76 -34.13 -18.68
C PRO A 558 -6.84 -35.29 -19.67
N GLY A 559 -6.95 -36.52 -19.18
CA GLY A 559 -6.99 -37.74 -20.01
C GLY A 559 -5.62 -38.38 -20.29
N GLY A 560 -4.55 -37.83 -19.74
CA GLY A 560 -3.17 -38.32 -19.92
C GLY A 560 -2.42 -37.54 -21.00
N GLY A 561 -1.12 -37.35 -20.78
CA GLY A 561 -0.23 -36.55 -21.62
C GLY A 561 0.99 -36.09 -20.81
N ASP A 562 2.00 -35.57 -21.49
CA ASP A 562 3.17 -35.01 -20.82
C ASP A 562 2.79 -33.72 -20.11
N MET A 563 3.37 -33.51 -18.92
CA MET A 563 3.21 -32.27 -18.17
C MET A 563 3.84 -31.12 -18.94
N VAL A 564 3.08 -30.04 -19.10
CA VAL A 564 3.61 -28.77 -19.62
C VAL A 564 4.09 -27.96 -18.43
N GLU A 565 5.38 -27.67 -18.37
CA GLU A 565 6.00 -26.80 -17.39
C GLU A 565 6.60 -25.59 -18.11
N GLN A 566 6.27 -24.40 -17.65
CA GLN A 566 6.77 -23.16 -18.24
C GLN A 566 7.02 -22.12 -17.17
N ASP A 567 8.19 -21.49 -17.24
CA ASP A 567 8.49 -20.30 -16.47
C ASP A 567 7.90 -19.06 -17.17
N CYS A 568 7.28 -18.18 -16.40
CA CYS A 568 6.60 -16.99 -16.89
C CYS A 568 6.98 -15.75 -16.07
N PHE A 569 7.09 -14.60 -16.74
CA PHE A 569 7.05 -13.28 -16.13
C PHE A 569 5.60 -12.82 -15.95
N ILE A 570 5.31 -12.19 -14.82
CA ILE A 570 4.04 -11.48 -14.59
C ILE A 570 4.10 -10.13 -15.31
N ARG A 571 3.15 -9.86 -16.21
CA ARG A 571 3.06 -8.63 -17.02
C ARG A 571 1.83 -7.78 -16.75
N GLY A 572 0.89 -8.31 -15.98
CA GLY A 572 -0.29 -7.58 -15.54
C GLY A 572 -0.89 -8.28 -14.33
N ILE A 573 -1.49 -7.50 -13.45
CA ILE A 573 -2.14 -7.97 -12.23
C ILE A 573 -3.52 -7.32 -12.18
N GLU A 574 -4.56 -8.13 -12.07
CA GLU A 574 -5.93 -7.69 -11.89
C GLU A 574 -6.53 -8.37 -10.66
N HIS A 575 -7.26 -7.61 -9.85
CA HIS A 575 -8.02 -8.13 -8.73
C HIS A 575 -9.52 -7.85 -8.95
N GLU A 576 -10.34 -8.90 -8.85
CA GLU A 576 -11.80 -8.83 -8.77
C GLU A 576 -12.20 -9.24 -7.35
N ILE A 577 -12.76 -8.30 -6.58
CA ILE A 577 -13.08 -8.50 -5.16
C ILE A 577 -14.57 -8.23 -4.94
N GLU A 578 -15.26 -9.25 -4.46
CA GLU A 578 -16.66 -9.23 -4.05
C GLU A 578 -16.77 -9.74 -2.59
N PRO A 579 -17.88 -9.50 -1.88
CA PRO A 579 -18.08 -10.09 -0.55
C PRO A 579 -17.90 -11.62 -0.58
N GLY A 580 -16.89 -12.12 0.13
CA GLY A 580 -16.57 -13.55 0.22
C GLY A 580 -15.86 -14.16 -1.00
N ARG A 581 -15.46 -13.35 -2.00
CA ARG A 581 -14.76 -13.83 -3.20
C ARG A 581 -13.66 -12.86 -3.63
N TRP A 582 -12.46 -13.41 -3.85
CA TRP A 582 -11.32 -12.69 -4.40
C TRP A 582 -10.79 -13.51 -5.56
N VAL A 583 -10.58 -12.87 -6.70
CA VAL A 583 -9.92 -13.46 -7.85
C VAL A 583 -8.77 -12.56 -8.25
N THR A 584 -7.59 -13.14 -8.36
CA THR A 584 -6.43 -12.47 -8.95
C THR A 584 -6.13 -13.11 -10.28
N ARG A 585 -6.04 -12.29 -11.33
CA ARG A 585 -5.59 -12.72 -12.66
C ARG A 585 -4.22 -12.11 -12.95
N TRP A 586 -3.27 -12.96 -13.28
CA TRP A 586 -1.97 -12.53 -13.80
C TRP A 586 -1.91 -12.72 -15.30
N VAL A 587 -1.52 -11.67 -16.02
CA VAL A 587 -1.12 -11.77 -17.42
C VAL A 587 0.31 -12.27 -17.48
N LEU A 588 0.56 -13.31 -18.26
CA LEU A 588 1.84 -14.01 -18.30
C LEU A 588 2.56 -13.80 -19.63
N GLN A 589 3.89 -13.74 -19.56
CA GLN A 589 4.79 -13.84 -20.71
C GLN A 589 5.79 -14.96 -20.45
N SER A 590 5.99 -15.85 -21.42
CA SER A 590 7.02 -16.89 -21.35
C SER A 590 8.42 -16.33 -21.08
N THR A 591 9.18 -16.95 -20.18
CA THR A 591 10.61 -16.65 -20.04
C THR A 591 11.47 -17.46 -21.00
N ALA A 592 10.91 -18.47 -21.68
CA ALA A 592 11.66 -19.47 -22.46
C ALA A 592 12.55 -18.85 -23.55
N LYS A 593 12.25 -17.62 -23.98
CA LYS A 593 13.03 -16.89 -24.99
C LYS A 593 13.55 -15.53 -24.50
N GLY A 594 13.13 -15.08 -23.31
CA GLY A 594 13.42 -13.73 -22.80
C GLY A 594 13.90 -13.58 -21.36
N GLY A 595 14.04 -14.67 -20.61
CA GLY A 595 14.49 -14.64 -19.21
C GLY A 595 15.72 -15.47 -18.93
N GLY A 596 16.42 -15.91 -19.97
CA GLY A 596 17.60 -16.74 -19.83
C GLY A 596 18.61 -16.37 -20.88
N PHE A 597 19.34 -15.28 -20.68
CA PHE A 597 20.64 -15.21 -21.31
C PHE A 597 21.49 -16.37 -20.77
N PHE A 598 22.40 -16.90 -21.58
CA PHE A 598 23.34 -17.92 -21.13
C PHE A 598 24.21 -17.32 -20.02
N ILE A 599 23.98 -17.73 -18.78
CA ILE A 599 24.80 -17.32 -17.62
C ILE A 599 25.76 -18.45 -17.30
N ILE A 600 27.06 -18.19 -17.50
CA ILE A 600 28.13 -19.14 -17.16
C ILE A 600 28.00 -19.54 -15.68
N GLY A 601 27.82 -20.83 -15.42
CA GLY A 601 27.75 -21.37 -14.05
C GLY A 601 26.37 -21.31 -13.37
N HIS A 602 25.31 -20.84 -14.04
CA HIS A 602 23.95 -20.84 -13.46
C HIS A 602 23.22 -22.18 -13.68
N PRO A 603 22.61 -22.79 -12.63
CA PRO A 603 22.02 -24.13 -12.72
C PRO A 603 20.85 -24.23 -13.71
N THR A 604 20.10 -23.15 -13.93
CA THR A 604 18.95 -23.09 -14.86
C THR A 604 19.21 -22.25 -16.10
N LEU A 605 20.15 -21.29 -16.04
CA LEU A 605 20.41 -20.32 -17.11
C LEU A 605 21.73 -20.60 -17.87
N GLY A 606 22.51 -21.59 -17.47
CA GLY A 606 23.75 -22.01 -18.13
C GLY A 606 23.59 -23.16 -19.13
N ARG A 607 22.44 -23.30 -19.80
CA ARG A 607 22.17 -24.38 -20.78
C ARG A 607 22.51 -23.91 -22.19
N LEU A 608 23.50 -24.56 -22.83
CA LEU A 608 23.79 -24.37 -24.26
C LEU A 608 22.57 -24.76 -25.10
N ASP A 609 22.40 -24.13 -26.27
CA ASP A 609 21.34 -24.34 -27.28
C ASP A 609 19.91 -23.91 -26.91
N ASN A 610 19.63 -23.56 -25.64
CA ASN A 610 18.31 -23.08 -25.20
C ASN A 610 18.26 -21.58 -24.87
N ASN A 611 19.40 -20.99 -24.49
CA ASN A 611 19.47 -19.63 -23.95
C ASN A 611 20.29 -18.73 -24.88
N PRO A 612 19.78 -17.56 -25.34
CA PRO A 612 20.57 -16.60 -26.13
C PRO A 612 21.76 -16.07 -25.34
N LEU A 613 22.84 -15.62 -25.98
CA LEU A 613 23.93 -14.92 -25.29
C LEU A 613 23.45 -13.51 -24.90
N GLY A 614 23.74 -13.07 -23.67
CA GLY A 614 23.47 -11.71 -23.21
C GLY A 614 24.39 -10.71 -23.90
N PHE A 615 23.86 -9.53 -24.24
CA PHE A 615 24.59 -8.43 -24.87
C PHE A 615 24.72 -7.25 -23.93
#